data_AF-A0A7I7Q7M5-F1
#
_entry.id   AF-A0A7I7Q7M5-F1
#
_cell.length_a   1.000
_cell.length_b   1.000
_cell.length_c   1.000
_cell.angle_alpha   90.00
_cell.angle_beta   90.00
_cell.angle_gamma   90.00
#
_symmetry.space_group_name_H-M   'P 1'
#
loop_
_entity.id
_entity.type
_entity.pdbx_description
1 polymer ?
#
loop_
_entity_poly.entity_id
_entity_poly.type
_entity_poly.pdbx_seq_one_letter_code
_entity_poly.pdbx_strand_id
1 'polypeptide(L)'
;MAPSLRSRQDSPIRKFWPAAMACCAVMLLSACSHSSTPATSHPTVTHVDDMIVDLDDVRRIAKADDLARAEADLNKPAPSDANAPGPCRAVGHNDLTFGSAWTEFRAAGYHGVTDDIQPLGRAMINGVTQAVARYANPEAAQGAFHQLESSLHACVDLHDPNFSFNLDSPDPSTLRIGAHQWSHLYRTKSAYVVSVGVVGLESADQIANSVLQMITDRIG
;
A
#
# COMPACT_ATOMS: atom_id res chain seq x y z
N MET A 1 40.89 -5.54 44.59
CA MET A 1 41.91 -6.57 44.35
C MET A 1 41.66 -7.18 42.99
N ALA A 2 42.56 -6.93 42.03
CA ALA A 2 42.69 -7.72 40.81
C ALA A 2 43.48 -9.02 41.14
N PRO A 3 43.51 -10.00 40.22
CA PRO A 3 44.60 -9.96 39.24
C PRO A 3 44.21 -10.38 37.81
N SER A 4 44.94 -9.79 36.87
CA SER A 4 45.13 -10.19 35.47
C SER A 4 46.32 -11.15 35.34
N LEU A 5 46.32 -12.07 34.36
CA LEU A 5 47.50 -12.67 33.69
C LEU A 5 47.04 -13.08 32.26
N ARG A 6 47.43 -12.46 31.14
CA ARG A 6 48.72 -12.55 30.36
C ARG A 6 49.20 -14.00 30.20
N SER A 7 49.78 -14.50 29.09
CA SER A 7 50.28 -13.96 27.81
C SER A 7 50.98 -15.12 27.05
N ARG A 8 50.99 -15.07 25.69
CA ARG A 8 52.01 -15.53 24.69
C ARG A 8 52.66 -16.92 24.76
N GLN A 9 52.84 -17.53 23.58
CA GLN A 9 54.14 -17.84 22.90
C GLN A 9 53.84 -18.68 21.63
N ASP A 10 54.06 -18.19 20.40
CA ASP A 10 55.33 -18.14 19.64
C ASP A 10 56.03 -19.51 19.40
N SER A 11 55.85 -20.02 18.17
CA SER A 11 56.68 -20.84 17.25
C SER A 11 58.12 -21.22 17.67
N PRO A 12 58.76 -22.34 17.18
CA PRO A 12 59.18 -22.46 15.76
C PRO A 12 59.47 -23.87 15.12
N ILE A 13 59.33 -23.91 13.78
CA ILE A 13 60.23 -24.41 12.70
C ILE A 13 61.06 -25.70 12.88
N ARG A 14 60.91 -26.66 11.93
CA ARG A 14 61.95 -27.42 11.16
C ARG A 14 61.30 -28.53 10.32
N LYS A 15 61.82 -29.07 9.21
CA LYS A 15 62.57 -28.66 8.00
C LYS A 15 62.82 -29.98 7.19
N PHE A 16 62.62 -29.98 5.85
CA PHE A 16 63.17 -30.92 4.82
C PHE A 16 62.67 -32.40 4.77
N TRP A 17 62.46 -33.14 3.66
CA TRP A 17 62.61 -32.99 2.18
C TRP A 17 61.87 -34.16 1.42
N PRO A 18 61.97 -34.40 0.07
CA PRO A 18 60.84 -34.49 -0.88
C PRO A 18 60.62 -35.86 -1.58
N ALA A 19 59.52 -35.99 -2.34
CA ALA A 19 59.47 -36.78 -3.59
C ALA A 19 58.23 -36.42 -4.41
N ALA A 20 58.44 -36.26 -5.73
CA ALA A 20 57.47 -35.86 -6.72
C ALA A 20 56.44 -36.96 -7.04
N MET A 21 55.19 -36.57 -7.33
CA MET A 21 54.39 -37.28 -8.34
C MET A 21 53.30 -36.35 -8.89
N ALA A 22 53.46 -36.03 -10.17
CA ALA A 22 52.51 -35.28 -10.98
C ALA A 22 51.24 -36.11 -11.21
N CYS A 23 50.06 -35.48 -11.08
CA CYS A 23 48.88 -35.86 -11.83
C CYS A 23 47.88 -34.70 -11.86
N CYS A 24 47.48 -34.33 -13.08
CA CYS A 24 46.55 -33.26 -13.42
C CYS A 24 45.20 -33.42 -12.70
N ALA A 25 44.78 -32.39 -11.97
CA ALA A 25 43.40 -32.22 -11.55
C ALA A 25 42.84 -30.93 -12.17
N VAL A 26 41.87 -31.10 -13.06
CA VAL A 26 41.07 -30.05 -13.69
C VAL A 26 40.33 -29.28 -12.60
N MET A 27 40.66 -28.01 -12.40
CA MET A 27 39.83 -27.14 -11.55
C MET A 27 38.62 -26.68 -12.36
N LEU A 28 37.46 -27.27 -12.06
CA LEU A 28 36.18 -26.71 -12.44
C LEU A 28 35.97 -25.43 -11.62
N LEU A 29 35.97 -24.28 -12.29
CA LEU A 29 35.49 -23.02 -11.72
C LEU A 29 33.98 -23.16 -11.48
N SER A 30 33.57 -23.50 -10.27
CA SER A 30 32.20 -23.31 -9.79
C SER A 30 31.97 -21.81 -9.60
N ALA A 31 31.64 -21.13 -10.70
CA ALA A 31 31.07 -19.80 -10.65
C ALA A 31 29.71 -19.91 -9.94
N CYS A 32 29.61 -19.36 -8.73
CA CYS A 32 28.33 -19.09 -8.10
C CYS A 32 27.61 -18.03 -8.93
N SER A 33 26.86 -18.47 -9.93
CA SER A 33 25.82 -17.65 -10.53
C SER A 33 24.76 -17.44 -9.45
N HIS A 34 24.90 -16.35 -8.69
CA HIS A 34 23.75 -15.75 -8.04
C HIS A 34 22.79 -15.37 -9.16
N SER A 35 21.83 -16.25 -9.44
CA SER A 35 20.66 -15.94 -10.23
C SER A 35 19.86 -14.91 -9.44
N SER A 36 20.23 -13.64 -9.58
CA SER A 36 19.32 -12.55 -9.28
C SER A 36 18.15 -12.72 -10.26
N THR A 37 17.05 -13.27 -9.78
CA THR A 37 15.79 -13.25 -10.52
C THR A 37 15.57 -11.81 -10.95
N PRO A 38 15.49 -11.50 -12.26
CA PRO A 38 15.15 -10.16 -12.70
C PRO A 38 13.82 -9.79 -12.04
N ALA A 39 13.74 -8.62 -11.42
CA ALA A 39 12.45 -8.07 -11.02
C ALA A 39 11.56 -8.08 -12.27
N THR A 40 10.45 -8.82 -12.22
CA THR A 40 9.47 -8.83 -13.30
C THR A 40 9.06 -7.38 -13.52
N SER A 41 9.49 -6.81 -14.64
CA SER A 41 9.02 -5.49 -15.06
C SER A 41 7.52 -5.65 -15.30
N HIS A 42 6.71 -5.11 -14.39
CA HIS A 42 5.29 -5.00 -14.65
C HIS A 42 5.14 -4.10 -15.89
N PRO A 43 4.40 -4.53 -16.92
CA PRO A 43 4.16 -3.68 -18.08
C PRO A 43 3.59 -2.36 -17.57
N THR A 44 4.12 -1.23 -18.06
CA THR A 44 3.56 0.09 -17.74
C THR A 44 2.09 0.06 -18.12
N VAL A 45 1.24 0.12 -17.11
CA VAL A 45 -0.21 0.06 -17.29
C VAL A 45 -0.68 1.38 -17.89
N THR A 46 -1.36 1.31 -19.03
CA THR A 46 -1.87 2.49 -19.75
C THR A 46 -3.32 2.84 -19.42
N HIS A 47 -4.04 1.94 -18.74
CA HIS A 47 -5.45 2.05 -18.41
C HIS A 47 -5.70 1.81 -16.92
N VAL A 48 -6.65 2.54 -16.35
CA VAL A 48 -6.99 2.42 -14.91
C VAL A 48 -7.49 1.02 -14.52
N ASP A 49 -7.99 0.24 -15.49
CA ASP A 49 -8.48 -1.13 -15.26
C ASP A 49 -7.39 -2.08 -14.76
N ASP A 50 -6.17 -2.00 -15.31
CA ASP A 50 -5.08 -2.89 -14.88
C ASP A 50 -4.38 -2.41 -13.61
N MET A 51 -4.80 -1.27 -13.04
CA MET A 51 -4.21 -0.72 -11.81
C MET A 51 -4.84 -1.29 -10.53
N ILE A 52 -6.05 -1.84 -10.61
CA ILE A 52 -6.76 -2.39 -9.45
C ILE A 52 -6.09 -3.69 -8.98
N VAL A 53 -5.86 -3.80 -7.68
CA VAL A 53 -5.38 -5.02 -7.03
C VAL A 53 -6.53 -6.02 -6.93
N ASP A 54 -6.34 -7.22 -7.47
CA ASP A 54 -7.37 -8.26 -7.49
C ASP A 54 -7.70 -8.80 -6.09
N LEU A 55 -8.87 -9.45 -6.00
CA LEU A 55 -9.41 -9.99 -4.74
C LEU A 55 -8.42 -10.94 -4.04
N ASP A 56 -7.80 -11.86 -4.77
CA ASP A 56 -6.91 -12.87 -4.17
C ASP A 56 -5.63 -12.23 -3.58
N ASP A 57 -5.13 -11.18 -4.21
CA ASP A 57 -4.01 -10.41 -3.68
C ASP A 57 -4.42 -9.62 -2.44
N VAL A 58 -5.61 -8.99 -2.46
CA VAL A 58 -6.16 -8.30 -1.28
C VAL A 58 -6.37 -9.27 -0.12
N ARG A 59 -6.96 -10.44 -0.34
CA ARG A 59 -7.14 -11.48 0.69
C ARG A 59 -5.80 -11.87 1.32
N ARG A 60 -4.78 -12.08 0.49
CA ARG A 60 -3.43 -12.41 0.94
C ARG A 60 -2.78 -11.29 1.77
N ILE A 61 -2.91 -10.03 1.34
CA ILE A 61 -2.40 -8.87 2.07
C ILE A 61 -3.14 -8.70 3.40
N ALA A 62 -4.47 -8.79 3.37
CA ALA A 62 -5.34 -8.61 4.52
C ALA A 62 -5.37 -9.80 5.48
N LYS A 63 -4.88 -10.96 5.05
CA LYS A 63 -5.04 -12.25 5.75
C LYS A 63 -6.52 -12.55 6.07
N ALA A 64 -7.39 -12.24 5.11
CA ALA A 64 -8.84 -12.33 5.25
C ALA A 64 -9.42 -13.05 4.04
N ASP A 65 -9.59 -14.37 4.14
CA ASP A 65 -10.03 -15.22 3.02
C ASP A 65 -11.53 -15.09 2.71
N ASP A 66 -12.32 -14.58 3.66
CA ASP A 66 -13.76 -14.39 3.60
C ASP A 66 -14.19 -13.18 2.75
N LEU A 67 -13.26 -12.26 2.43
CA LEU A 67 -13.57 -11.09 1.62
C LEU A 67 -14.16 -11.51 0.27
N ALA A 68 -15.24 -10.84 -0.16
CA ALA A 68 -15.88 -11.04 -1.45
C ALA A 68 -16.05 -9.70 -2.17
N ARG A 69 -16.17 -9.73 -3.50
CA ARG A 69 -16.35 -8.51 -4.29
C ARG A 69 -17.70 -7.85 -3.97
N ALA A 70 -17.64 -6.55 -3.67
CA ALA A 70 -18.80 -5.69 -3.51
C ALA A 70 -19.51 -5.48 -4.85
N GLU A 71 -20.85 -5.45 -4.84
CA GLU A 71 -21.62 -5.03 -6.00
C GLU A 71 -21.65 -3.50 -6.09
N ALA A 72 -20.99 -2.94 -7.11
CA ALA A 72 -20.99 -1.51 -7.40
C ALA A 72 -20.68 -1.23 -8.88
N ASP A 73 -21.07 -0.05 -9.38
CA ASP A 73 -20.55 0.45 -10.65
C ASP A 73 -19.10 0.88 -10.45
N LEU A 74 -18.18 0.13 -11.03
CA LEU A 74 -16.75 0.29 -10.80
C LEU A 74 -16.13 1.38 -11.67
N ASN A 75 -16.87 1.97 -12.62
CA ASN A 75 -16.32 2.89 -13.62
C ASN A 75 -16.62 4.38 -13.34
N LYS A 76 -17.24 4.68 -12.21
CA LYS A 76 -17.42 6.06 -11.72
C LYS A 76 -17.37 6.11 -10.19
N PRO A 77 -16.96 7.23 -9.60
CA PRO A 77 -17.07 7.41 -8.15
C PRO A 77 -18.53 7.31 -7.70
N ALA A 78 -18.75 6.78 -6.50
CA ALA A 78 -20.05 6.88 -5.84
C ALA A 78 -20.37 8.35 -5.51
N PRO A 79 -21.65 8.76 -5.47
CA PRO A 79 -22.01 10.08 -4.97
C PRO A 79 -21.58 10.27 -3.51
N SER A 80 -21.11 11.46 -3.17
CA SER A 80 -20.84 11.86 -1.79
C SER A 80 -22.12 11.85 -0.94
N ASP A 81 -21.96 11.60 0.37
CA ASP A 81 -23.08 11.65 1.31
C ASP A 81 -23.57 13.10 1.47
N ALA A 82 -24.77 13.38 0.97
CA ALA A 82 -25.39 14.69 1.06
C ALA A 82 -25.63 15.16 2.51
N ASN A 83 -25.68 14.23 3.48
CA ASN A 83 -25.87 14.56 4.89
C ASN A 83 -24.57 14.92 5.60
N ALA A 84 -23.40 14.62 5.02
CA ALA A 84 -22.13 15.00 5.61
C ALA A 84 -21.95 16.54 5.56
N PRO A 85 -21.30 17.13 6.59
CA PRO A 85 -20.93 18.54 6.57
C PRO A 85 -20.11 18.88 5.32
N GLY A 86 -20.27 20.08 4.77
CA GLY A 86 -19.77 20.46 3.44
C GLY A 86 -18.36 19.93 3.10
N PRO A 87 -17.31 20.34 3.84
CA PRO A 87 -15.95 19.85 3.62
C PRO A 87 -15.77 18.34 3.82
N CYS A 88 -16.49 17.74 4.76
CA CYS A 88 -16.41 16.31 5.08
C CYS A 88 -17.03 15.40 4.01
N ARG A 89 -17.79 15.96 3.06
CA ARG A 89 -18.35 15.19 1.94
C ARG A 89 -17.28 14.58 1.03
N ALA A 90 -16.07 15.12 1.02
CA ALA A 90 -14.94 14.58 0.25
C ALA A 90 -14.26 13.35 0.88
N VAL A 91 -14.58 13.02 2.14
CA VAL A 91 -14.01 11.87 2.86
C VAL A 91 -14.47 10.55 2.22
N GLY A 92 -13.54 9.61 2.06
CA GLY A 92 -13.80 8.32 1.41
C GLY A 92 -13.33 8.27 -0.04
N HIS A 93 -14.08 7.62 -0.94
CA HIS A 93 -13.72 7.42 -2.35
C HIS A 93 -14.87 7.82 -3.30
N ASN A 94 -15.36 9.04 -3.18
CA ASN A 94 -16.57 9.52 -3.83
C ASN A 94 -16.31 10.60 -4.90
N ASP A 95 -17.37 11.09 -5.52
CA ASP A 95 -17.31 12.11 -6.57
C ASP A 95 -16.60 13.41 -6.15
N LEU A 96 -16.71 13.83 -4.88
CA LEU A 96 -16.00 14.98 -4.35
C LEU A 96 -14.55 14.66 -3.96
N THR A 97 -14.23 13.39 -3.67
CA THR A 97 -12.84 12.96 -3.49
C THR A 97 -12.02 13.16 -4.77
N PHE A 98 -12.60 12.80 -5.92
CA PHE A 98 -11.90 12.84 -7.22
C PHE A 98 -12.20 14.08 -8.06
N GLY A 99 -13.25 14.82 -7.71
CA GLY A 99 -13.79 15.90 -8.54
C GLY A 99 -14.31 15.38 -9.88
N SER A 100 -14.44 16.28 -10.85
CA SER A 100 -15.03 16.00 -12.17
C SER A 100 -14.03 16.00 -13.33
N ALA A 101 -12.77 16.33 -13.10
CA ALA A 101 -11.77 16.56 -14.14
C ALA A 101 -11.00 15.29 -14.56
N TRP A 102 -11.38 14.12 -14.05
CA TRP A 102 -10.78 12.85 -14.44
C TRP A 102 -11.25 12.43 -15.84
N THR A 103 -10.41 11.67 -16.55
CA THR A 103 -10.65 11.17 -17.90
C THR A 103 -10.93 9.67 -17.92
N GLU A 104 -10.40 8.93 -16.94
CA GLU A 104 -10.70 7.51 -16.72
C GLU A 104 -10.82 7.27 -15.21
N PHE A 105 -11.70 6.37 -14.80
CA PHE A 105 -11.90 6.01 -13.41
C PHE A 105 -12.13 4.52 -13.27
N ARG A 106 -11.52 3.92 -12.24
CA ARG A 106 -11.81 2.55 -11.83
C ARG A 106 -11.81 2.41 -10.32
N ALA A 107 -12.74 1.63 -9.79
CA ALA A 107 -12.80 1.25 -8.38
C ALA A 107 -12.98 -0.27 -8.18
N ALA A 108 -12.73 -0.72 -6.96
CA ALA A 108 -13.13 -2.04 -6.47
C ALA A 108 -13.34 -1.99 -4.95
N GLY A 109 -14.32 -2.75 -4.47
CA GLY A 109 -14.54 -2.99 -3.04
C GLY A 109 -14.54 -4.48 -2.76
N TYR A 110 -13.92 -4.88 -1.66
CA TYR A 110 -13.91 -6.25 -1.16
C TYR A 110 -14.33 -6.26 0.30
N HIS A 111 -15.40 -6.98 0.62
CA HIS A 111 -16.05 -6.95 1.93
C HIS A 111 -16.26 -8.35 2.47
N GLY A 112 -16.04 -8.53 3.76
CA GLY A 112 -16.43 -9.71 4.52
C GLY A 112 -17.64 -9.41 5.40
N VAL A 113 -18.01 -10.39 6.22
CA VAL A 113 -19.03 -10.24 7.26
C VAL A 113 -18.37 -10.61 8.57
N THR A 114 -18.34 -9.71 9.55
CA THR A 114 -17.86 -10.08 10.89
C THR A 114 -18.89 -10.95 11.60
N ASP A 115 -18.45 -12.02 12.27
CA ASP A 115 -19.30 -12.95 13.02
C ASP A 115 -20.01 -12.33 14.25
N ASP A 116 -19.68 -11.08 14.62
CA ASP A 116 -20.30 -10.33 15.73
C ASP A 116 -21.67 -9.71 15.36
N ILE A 117 -22.59 -10.54 14.84
CA ILE A 117 -24.00 -10.15 14.72
C ILE A 117 -24.65 -10.31 16.09
N GLN A 118 -24.58 -9.27 16.94
CA GLN A 118 -25.55 -9.13 18.02
C GLN A 118 -26.96 -9.08 17.40
N PRO A 119 -28.01 -9.64 18.03
CA PRO A 119 -29.37 -9.43 17.56
C PRO A 119 -29.64 -7.92 17.52
N LEU A 120 -29.96 -7.37 16.33
CA LEU A 120 -30.11 -5.93 16.02
C LEU A 120 -28.82 -5.14 15.72
N GLY A 121 -27.64 -5.78 15.70
CA GLY A 121 -26.38 -5.14 15.30
C GLY A 121 -26.30 -4.94 13.79
N ARG A 122 -25.84 -3.76 13.34
CA ARG A 122 -25.35 -3.60 11.96
C ARG A 122 -24.11 -4.50 11.85
N ALA A 123 -24.12 -5.50 10.99
CA ALA A 123 -22.94 -6.31 10.73
C ALA A 123 -21.77 -5.37 10.45
N MET A 124 -20.66 -5.50 11.20
CA MET A 124 -19.48 -4.72 10.85
C MET A 124 -18.98 -5.26 9.52
N ILE A 125 -18.95 -4.38 8.53
CA ILE A 125 -18.37 -4.70 7.24
C ILE A 125 -16.87 -4.46 7.41
N ASN A 126 -16.09 -5.54 7.48
CA ASN A 126 -14.65 -5.47 7.28
C ASN A 126 -14.38 -5.44 5.77
N GLY A 127 -13.36 -4.71 5.34
CA GLY A 127 -13.06 -4.70 3.92
C GLY A 127 -12.01 -3.70 3.48
N VAL A 128 -11.72 -3.79 2.19
CA VAL A 128 -10.78 -2.94 1.47
C VAL A 128 -11.51 -2.34 0.28
N THR A 129 -11.45 -1.02 0.16
CA THR A 129 -11.89 -0.28 -1.02
C THR A 129 -10.69 0.37 -1.68
N GLN A 130 -10.70 0.42 -3.00
CA GLN A 130 -9.66 1.05 -3.79
C GLN A 130 -10.26 1.73 -5.00
N ALA A 131 -9.65 2.83 -5.43
CA ALA A 131 -10.03 3.55 -6.61
C ALA A 131 -8.85 4.29 -7.22
N VAL A 132 -8.87 4.43 -8.54
CA VAL A 132 -7.87 5.12 -9.34
C VAL A 132 -8.57 6.02 -10.34
N ALA A 133 -8.21 7.30 -10.34
CA ALA A 133 -8.65 8.28 -11.33
C ALA A 133 -7.43 8.74 -12.13
N ARG A 134 -7.54 8.72 -13.46
CA ARG A 134 -6.59 9.35 -14.38
C ARG A 134 -7.07 10.74 -14.73
N TYR A 135 -6.15 11.70 -14.82
CA TYR A 135 -6.40 13.07 -15.25
C TYR A 135 -5.66 13.35 -16.56
N ALA A 136 -5.99 14.48 -17.19
CA ALA A 136 -5.39 14.88 -18.47
C ALA A 136 -3.85 15.01 -18.40
N ASN A 137 -3.31 15.44 -17.25
CA ASN A 137 -1.88 15.60 -17.02
C ASN A 137 -1.57 15.58 -15.49
N PRO A 138 -0.28 15.55 -15.10
CA PRO A 138 0.10 15.55 -13.69
C PRO A 138 -0.36 16.78 -12.90
N GLU A 139 -0.38 17.96 -13.53
CA GLU A 139 -0.82 19.21 -12.87
C GLU A 139 -2.30 19.14 -12.49
N ALA A 140 -3.15 18.57 -13.35
CA ALA A 140 -4.56 18.36 -13.08
C ALA A 140 -4.79 17.34 -11.95
N ALA A 141 -4.03 16.24 -11.92
CA ALA A 141 -4.08 15.27 -10.83
C ALA A 141 -3.63 15.89 -9.49
N GLN A 142 -2.55 16.66 -9.52
CA GLN A 142 -2.07 17.39 -8.33
C GLN A 142 -3.08 18.44 -7.86
N GLY A 143 -3.72 19.15 -8.78
CA GLY A 143 -4.79 20.11 -8.45
C GLY A 143 -5.97 19.44 -7.73
N ALA A 144 -6.42 18.29 -8.23
CA ALA A 144 -7.47 17.51 -7.57
C ALA A 144 -7.04 17.02 -6.18
N PHE A 145 -5.79 16.54 -6.05
CA PHE A 145 -5.24 16.11 -4.77
C PHE A 145 -5.15 17.23 -3.74
N HIS A 146 -4.69 18.43 -4.12
CA HIS A 146 -4.67 19.58 -3.21
C HIS A 146 -6.08 20.07 -2.82
N GLN A 147 -7.07 19.94 -3.72
CA GLN A 147 -8.46 20.23 -3.37
C GLN A 147 -9.00 19.26 -2.32
N LEU A 148 -8.67 17.97 -2.47
CA LEU A 148 -8.98 16.95 -1.47
C LEU A 148 -8.29 17.29 -0.13
N GLU A 149 -6.98 17.58 -0.14
CA GLU A 149 -6.22 17.98 1.05
C GLU A 149 -6.88 19.13 1.81
N SER A 150 -7.22 20.21 1.09
CA SER A 150 -7.91 21.37 1.65
C SER A 150 -9.26 21.01 2.26
N SER A 151 -10.03 20.14 1.59
CA SER A 151 -11.34 19.67 2.08
C SER A 151 -11.21 18.83 3.35
N LEU A 152 -10.19 17.97 3.43
CA LEU A 152 -9.93 17.14 4.60
C LEU A 152 -9.49 17.98 5.79
N HIS A 153 -8.60 18.96 5.61
CA HIS A 153 -8.24 19.90 6.67
C HIS A 153 -9.45 20.69 7.17
N ALA A 154 -10.25 21.24 6.25
CA ALA A 154 -11.47 21.95 6.61
C ALA A 154 -12.49 21.03 7.30
N CYS A 155 -12.53 19.73 6.99
CA CYS A 155 -13.37 18.77 7.71
C CYS A 155 -12.88 18.54 9.15
N VAL A 156 -11.57 18.37 9.35
CA VAL A 156 -10.98 18.24 10.69
C VAL A 156 -11.27 19.47 11.54
N ASP A 157 -11.16 20.67 10.96
CA ASP A 157 -11.40 21.94 11.65
C ASP A 157 -12.85 22.12 12.12
N LEU A 158 -13.81 21.40 11.54
CA LEU A 158 -15.21 21.42 12.01
C LEU A 158 -15.40 20.69 13.34
N HIS A 159 -14.47 19.80 13.72
CA HIS A 159 -14.59 18.97 14.91
C HIS A 159 -15.94 18.21 15.00
N ASP A 160 -16.51 17.82 13.86
CA ASP A 160 -17.76 17.06 13.83
C ASP A 160 -17.52 15.65 14.42
N PRO A 161 -18.30 15.22 15.43
CA PRO A 161 -18.07 13.94 16.09
C PRO A 161 -18.25 12.72 15.17
N ASN A 162 -18.98 12.85 14.05
CA ASN A 162 -19.15 11.79 13.07
C ASN A 162 -17.96 11.68 12.09
N PHE A 163 -17.08 12.68 12.08
CA PHE A 163 -15.89 12.76 11.23
C PHE A 163 -14.62 12.97 12.09
N SER A 164 -14.57 12.32 13.26
CA SER A 164 -13.39 12.35 14.12
C SER A 164 -12.32 11.39 13.58
N PHE A 165 -11.38 11.94 12.83
CA PHE A 165 -10.22 11.22 12.31
C PHE A 165 -8.94 12.03 12.47
N ASN A 166 -7.80 11.32 12.53
CA ASN A 166 -6.50 11.96 12.38
C ASN A 166 -6.22 12.15 10.89
N LEU A 167 -5.70 13.30 10.51
CA LEU A 167 -5.19 13.59 9.18
C LEU A 167 -3.67 13.75 9.24
N ASP A 168 -2.94 12.94 8.49
CA ASP A 168 -1.49 12.99 8.36
C ASP A 168 -1.08 13.10 6.89
N SER A 169 0.10 13.67 6.66
CA SER A 169 0.76 13.72 5.35
C SER A 169 2.13 13.04 5.46
N PRO A 170 2.23 11.72 5.17
CA PRO A 170 3.50 11.00 5.27
C PRO A 170 4.59 11.53 4.32
N ASP A 171 4.15 12.08 3.18
CA ASP A 171 4.98 12.75 2.18
C ASP A 171 4.12 13.74 1.36
N PRO A 172 4.71 14.66 0.57
CA PRO A 172 3.94 15.67 -0.16
C PRO A 172 2.95 15.15 -1.21
N SER A 173 3.00 13.86 -1.55
CA SER A 173 2.13 13.20 -2.52
C SER A 173 1.13 12.25 -1.88
N THR A 174 1.15 12.08 -0.56
CA THR A 174 0.32 11.11 0.16
C THR A 174 -0.39 11.75 1.35
N LEU A 175 -1.71 11.53 1.45
CA LEU A 175 -2.51 11.86 2.62
C LEU A 175 -3.01 10.57 3.26
N ARG A 176 -3.12 10.59 4.59
CA ARG A 176 -3.73 9.52 5.36
C ARG A 176 -4.77 10.11 6.29
N ILE A 177 -5.97 9.57 6.24
CA ILE A 177 -6.95 9.73 7.32
C ILE A 177 -7.13 8.40 8.04
N GLY A 178 -7.29 8.42 9.35
CA GLY A 178 -7.41 7.17 10.09
C GLY A 178 -7.87 7.31 11.53
N ALA A 179 -8.33 6.17 12.05
CA ALA A 179 -8.74 5.95 13.43
C ALA A 179 -8.47 4.47 13.78
N HIS A 180 -8.91 4.02 14.96
CA HIS A 180 -8.75 2.61 15.32
C HIS A 180 -9.43 1.69 14.31
N GLN A 181 -8.68 0.72 13.75
CA GLN A 181 -9.14 -0.25 12.74
C GLN A 181 -9.75 0.36 11.47
N TRP A 182 -9.43 1.63 11.17
CA TRP A 182 -9.82 2.28 9.94
C TRP A 182 -8.67 3.16 9.43
N SER A 183 -8.33 2.99 8.16
CA SER A 183 -7.29 3.76 7.49
C SER A 183 -7.72 4.04 6.07
N HIS A 184 -7.53 5.26 5.61
CA HIS A 184 -7.78 5.63 4.23
C HIS A 184 -6.60 6.48 3.72
N LEU A 185 -5.97 6.00 2.67
CA LEU A 185 -4.85 6.66 2.02
C LEU A 185 -5.28 7.25 0.69
N TYR A 186 -4.75 8.43 0.41
CA TYR A 186 -4.83 9.09 -0.88
C TYR A 186 -3.43 9.35 -1.38
N ARG A 187 -3.17 9.10 -2.66
CA ARG A 187 -1.87 9.41 -3.26
C ARG A 187 -2.01 9.95 -4.66
N THR A 188 -1.26 10.99 -4.98
CA THR A 188 -1.05 11.43 -6.35
C THR A 188 0.27 10.91 -6.89
N LYS A 189 0.28 10.42 -8.14
CA LYS A 189 1.50 10.01 -8.85
C LYS A 189 1.29 10.18 -10.36
N SER A 190 2.20 10.90 -11.02
CA SER A 190 2.06 11.26 -12.44
C SER A 190 0.68 11.90 -12.68
N ALA A 191 -0.08 11.44 -13.67
CA ALA A 191 -1.43 11.95 -13.96
C ALA A 191 -2.55 11.18 -13.21
N TYR A 192 -2.28 10.57 -12.06
CA TYR A 192 -3.23 9.72 -11.35
C TYR A 192 -3.44 10.15 -9.90
N VAL A 193 -4.67 10.00 -9.41
CA VAL A 193 -5.01 10.00 -7.98
C VAL A 193 -5.53 8.63 -7.61
N VAL A 194 -4.93 8.04 -6.57
CA VAL A 194 -5.26 6.74 -6.02
C VAL A 194 -5.84 6.92 -4.62
N SER A 195 -6.86 6.14 -4.30
CA SER A 195 -7.53 6.12 -3.00
C SER A 195 -7.62 4.67 -2.53
N VAL A 196 -7.23 4.38 -1.29
CA VAL A 196 -7.34 3.05 -0.68
C VAL A 196 -7.89 3.18 0.73
N GLY A 197 -9.07 2.62 0.99
CA GLY A 197 -9.70 2.55 2.31
C GLY A 197 -9.67 1.14 2.87
N VAL A 198 -9.44 1.00 4.17
CA VAL A 198 -9.51 -0.26 4.92
C VAL A 198 -10.29 -0.04 6.19
N VAL A 199 -11.26 -0.91 6.47
CA VAL A 199 -12.14 -0.83 7.63
C VAL A 199 -12.30 -2.20 8.28
N GLY A 200 -12.36 -2.25 9.61
CA GLY A 200 -12.72 -3.46 10.36
C GLY A 200 -11.70 -4.60 10.28
N LEU A 201 -10.51 -4.36 9.72
CA LEU A 201 -9.43 -5.32 9.62
C LEU A 201 -8.30 -4.95 10.58
N GLU A 202 -7.68 -5.97 11.19
CA GLU A 202 -6.45 -5.77 11.95
C GLU A 202 -5.35 -5.21 11.04
N SER A 203 -4.51 -4.32 11.57
CA SER A 203 -3.43 -3.69 10.81
C SER A 203 -3.91 -2.92 9.57
N ALA A 204 -5.09 -2.26 9.65
CA ALA A 204 -5.69 -1.49 8.57
C ALA A 204 -4.69 -0.56 7.84
N ASP A 205 -3.83 0.15 8.59
CA ASP A 205 -2.77 1.00 8.03
C ASP A 205 -1.78 0.22 7.14
N GLN A 206 -1.33 -0.96 7.59
CA GLN A 206 -0.37 -1.77 6.83
C GLN A 206 -1.00 -2.33 5.55
N ILE A 207 -2.26 -2.76 5.63
CA ILE A 207 -3.02 -3.28 4.49
C ILE A 207 -3.21 -2.16 3.46
N ALA A 208 -3.67 -0.98 3.90
CA ALA A 208 -3.90 0.17 3.04
C ALA A 208 -2.62 0.58 2.30
N ASN A 209 -1.49 0.68 3.02
CA ASN A 209 -0.19 1.01 2.42
C ASN A 209 0.28 -0.05 1.42
N SER A 210 0.10 -1.33 1.71
CA SER A 210 0.52 -2.41 0.81
C SER A 210 -0.26 -2.41 -0.49
N VAL A 211 -1.58 -2.20 -0.43
CA VAL A 211 -2.44 -2.09 -1.62
C VAL A 211 -2.11 -0.82 -2.39
N LEU A 212 -1.98 0.32 -1.72
CA LEU A 212 -1.60 1.60 -2.35
C LEU A 212 -0.26 1.49 -3.09
N GLN A 213 0.74 0.85 -2.47
CA GLN A 213 2.05 0.64 -3.06
C GLN A 213 1.94 -0.23 -4.32
N MET A 214 1.19 -1.33 -4.26
CA MET A 214 0.98 -2.20 -5.42
C MET A 214 0.30 -1.48 -6.59
N ILE A 215 -0.69 -0.62 -6.32
CA ILE A 215 -1.33 0.21 -7.36
C ILE A 215 -0.31 1.20 -7.93
N THR A 216 0.39 1.93 -7.06
CA THR A 216 1.28 3.01 -7.47
C THR A 216 2.54 2.52 -8.17
N ASP A 217 2.99 1.29 -7.93
CA ASP A 217 4.08 0.64 -8.67
C ASP A 217 3.73 0.31 -10.12
N ARG A 218 2.43 0.22 -10.45
CA ARG A 218 1.95 0.04 -11.84
C ARG A 218 1.95 1.35 -12.64
N ILE A 219 2.10 2.49 -11.97
CA ILE A 219 2.17 3.82 -12.57
C ILE A 219 3.63 4.12 -12.95
N GLY A 220 3.87 4.26 -14.26
CA GLY A 220 5.16 4.67 -14.84
C GLY A 220 5.52 6.14 -14.63
#